data_AF-A0A7C1THL5-F1
#
_entry.id   AF-A0A7C1THL5-F1
#
_cell.length_a   1.000
_cell.length_b   1.000
_cell.length_c   1.000
_cell.angle_alpha   90.00
_cell.angle_beta   90.00
_cell.angle_gamma   90.00
#
_symmetry.space_group_name_H-M   'P 1'
#
loop_
_entity.id
_entity.type
_entity.pdbx_description
1 polymer ?
#
loop_
_entity_poly.entity_id
_entity_poly.type
_entity_poly.pdbx_seq_one_letter_code
_entity_poly.pdbx_strand_id
1 'polypeptide(L)' 'MRTADQEYLIEESLKSLEDEFPTQFIRIHRNALVAEDHLLGLRKNDDGHVCVSFNDIEDLLEVSRRHLPSIRKKLRK' A
#
# COMPACT_ATOMS: atom_id res chain seq x y z
N MET A 1 3.16 -9.22 -7.07
CA MET A 1 4.01 -8.37 -6.23
C MET A 1 5.03 -7.69 -7.12
N ARG A 2 5.20 -6.37 -6.98
CA ARG A 2 6.13 -5.59 -7.79
C ARG A 2 7.24 -5.08 -6.87
N THR A 3 8.48 -5.44 -7.18
CA THR A 3 9.66 -4.86 -6.55
C THR A 3 10.29 -3.86 -7.52
N ALA A 4 11.24 -3.05 -7.06
CA ALA A 4 11.89 -2.02 -7.89
C ALA A 4 12.58 -2.59 -9.15
N ASP A 5 12.82 -3.90 -9.21
CA ASP A 5 13.54 -4.56 -10.28
C ASP A 5 12.64 -5.50 -11.13
N GLN A 6 11.59 -6.11 -10.55
CA GLN A 6 10.78 -7.13 -11.24
C GLN A 6 9.32 -7.20 -10.78
N GLU A 7 8.46 -7.65 -11.70
CA GLU A 7 7.06 -8.01 -11.45
C GLU A 7 6.93 -9.53 -11.30
N TYR A 8 6.58 -9.97 -10.09
CA TYR A 8 6.33 -11.36 -9.76
C TYR A 8 4.83 -11.62 -9.70
N LEU A 9 4.33 -12.55 -10.51
CA LEU A 9 2.97 -13.07 -10.39
C LEU A 9 2.97 -14.10 -9.25
N ILE A 10 2.35 -13.76 -8.12
CA ILE A 10 2.22 -14.69 -7.00
C ILE A 10 0.86 -15.38 -7.15
N GLU A 11 0.84 -16.71 -7.13
CA GLU A 11 -0.40 -17.51 -7.14
C GLU A 11 -1.15 -17.45 -5.80
N GLU A 12 -0.54 -16.81 -4.80
CA GLU A 12 -1.14 -16.58 -3.49
C GLU A 12 -2.11 -15.40 -3.52
N SER A 13 -3.26 -15.60 -2.89
CA SER A 13 -4.23 -14.53 -2.77
C SER A 13 -3.66 -13.39 -1.92
N LEU A 14 -4.00 -12.14 -2.24
CA LEU A 14 -3.70 -10.99 -1.37
C LEU A 14 -4.15 -11.25 0.08
N LYS A 15 -5.23 -12.02 0.24
CA LYS A 15 -5.72 -12.40 1.56
C LYS A 15 -4.74 -13.28 2.34
N SER A 16 -4.04 -14.19 1.66
CA SER A 16 -3.00 -15.03 2.26
C SER A 16 -1.82 -14.19 2.75
N LEU A 17 -1.34 -13.27 1.91
CA LEU A 17 -0.26 -12.34 2.28
C LEU A 17 -0.66 -11.40 3.43
N GLU A 18 -1.91 -10.96 3.45
CA GLU A 18 -2.48 -10.17 4.55
C GLU A 18 -2.53 -10.96 5.87
N ASP A 19 -2.88 -12.25 5.81
CA ASP A 19 -3.00 -13.13 6.99
C ASP A 19 -1.63 -13.58 7.51
N GLU A 20 -0.68 -13.82 6.62
CA GLU A 20 0.68 -14.24 6.96
C GLU A 20 1.52 -13.08 7.53
N PHE A 21 1.28 -11.85 7.05
CA PHE A 21 2.07 -10.68 7.41
C PHE A 21 1.20 -9.45 7.79
N PRO A 22 0.28 -9.59 8.77
CA PRO A 22 -0.71 -8.57 9.10
C PRO A 22 -0.12 -7.29 9.72
N THR A 23 1.11 -7.37 10.21
CA THR A 23 1.84 -6.26 10.81
C THR A 23 2.82 -5.60 9.83
N GLN A 24 3.19 -6.28 8.74
CA GLN A 24 4.14 -5.77 7.76
C GLN A 24 3.44 -5.20 6.53
N PHE A 25 2.29 -5.75 6.12
CA PHE A 25 1.52 -5.25 4.99
C PHE A 25 0.20 -4.59 5.40
N ILE A 26 -0.10 -3.47 4.77
CA ILE A 26 -1.36 -2.75 4.87
C ILE A 26 -2.10 -2.82 3.54
N ARG A 27 -3.39 -3.11 3.63
CA ARG A 27 -4.27 -3.05 2.47
C ARG A 27 -4.78 -1.64 2.22
N ILE A 28 -4.39 -1.09 1.07
CA ILE A 28 -4.74 0.28 0.66
C ILE A 28 -5.82 0.31 -0.42
N HIS A 29 -5.94 -0.78 -1.17
CA HIS A 29 -6.90 -0.96 -2.24
C HIS A 29 -7.38 -2.41 -2.23
N ARG A 30 -8.55 -2.67 -2.82
CA ARG A 30 -9.10 -4.04 -2.94
C ARG A 30 -8.12 -5.02 -3.57
N ASN A 31 -7.23 -4.52 -4.43
CA ASN A 31 -6.22 -5.30 -5.15
C ASN A 31 -4.78 -4.84 -4.86
N ALA A 32 -4.52 -4.12 -3.76
CA ALA A 32 -3.16 -3.69 -3.43
C ALA A 32 -2.88 -3.78 -1.93
N LEU A 33 -1.77 -4.45 -1.63
CA LEU A 33 -1.11 -4.49 -0.32
C LEU A 33 0.22 -3.78 -0.45
N VAL A 34 0.60 -3.06 0.60
CA VAL A 34 1.84 -2.30 0.63
C VAL A 34 2.51 -2.49 1.98
N ALA A 35 3.85 -2.46 1.99
CA ALA A 35 4.58 -2.60 3.24
C ALA A 35 4.41 -1.31 4.08
N GLU A 36 4.08 -1.47 5.37
CA GLU A 36 3.95 -0.36 6.32
C GLU A 36 5.30 0.36 6.52
N ASP A 37 6.40 -0.39 6.61
CA ASP A 37 7.74 0.16 6.84
C ASP A 37 8.25 1.05 5.70
N HIS A 38 7.82 0.81 4.46
CA HIS A 38 8.23 1.63 3.31
C HIS A 38 7.28 2.82 3.05
N LEU A 39 6.21 2.95 3.83
CA LEU A 39 5.18 3.93 3.61
C LEU A 39 5.63 5.30 4.15
N LEU A 40 5.96 6.20 3.24
CA LEU A 40 6.47 7.53 3.58
C LEU A 40 5.34 8.49 3.96
N GLY A 41 4.16 8.33 3.34
CA GLY A 41 3.05 9.23 3.59
C GLY A 41 1.88 9.07 2.65
N LEU A 42 0.91 9.96 2.79
CA LEU A 42 -0.21 10.12 1.88
C LEU A 42 -0.03 11.41 1.08
N ARG A 43 -0.02 11.31 -0.25
CA ARG A 43 -0.08 12.44 -1.19
C ARG A 43 -1.40 12.45 -1.94
N LYS A 44 -1.72 13.57 -2.57
CA LYS A 44 -2.79 13.63 -3.58
C LYS A 44 -2.14 13.66 -4.95
N ASN A 45 -2.68 12.87 -5.89
CA ASN A 45 -2.31 13.00 -7.30
C ASN A 45 -3.02 14.21 -7.94
N ASP A 46 -2.68 14.50 -9.19
CA ASP A 46 -3.33 15.56 -9.99
C ASP A 46 -4.84 15.36 -10.19
N ASP A 47 -5.32 14.12 -10.13
CA ASP A 47 -6.74 13.75 -10.20
C ASP A 47 -7.49 14.04 -8.87
N GLY A 48 -6.78 14.47 -7.83
CA GLY A 48 -7.32 14.74 -6.50
C GLY A 48 -7.55 13.48 -5.64
N HIS A 49 -7.14 12.31 -6.13
CA HIS A 49 -7.19 11.06 -5.39
C HIS A 49 -6.03 10.98 -4.41
N VAL A 50 -6.28 10.37 -3.24
CA VAL A 50 -5.23 10.17 -2.24
C VAL A 50 -4.44 8.92 -2.60
N CYS A 51 -3.14 9.06 -2.74
CA CYS A 51 -2.17 8.00 -3.01
C CYS A 51 -1.21 7.86 -1.83
N VAL A 52 -0.71 6.66 -1.57
CA VAL A 52 0.45 6.47 -0.70
C VAL A 52 1.72 6.71 -1.49
N SER A 53 2.68 7.37 -0.85
CA SER A 53 4.04 7.53 -1.36
C SER A 53 5.00 6.63 -0.58
N PHE A 54 5.99 6.09 -1.27
CA PHE A 54 7.01 5.22 -0.66
C PHE A 54 8.36 5.94 -0.55
N ASN A 55 9.22 5.44 0.32
CA ASN A 55 10.58 5.97 0.48
C ASN A 55 11.54 5.47 -0.62
N ASP A 56 11.44 4.18 -0.98
CA ASP A 56 12.37 3.51 -1.90
C ASP A 56 11.94 3.55 -3.37
N ILE A 57 10.68 3.90 -3.65
CA ILE A 57 10.13 3.95 -5.01
C ILE A 57 9.32 5.23 -5.22
N GLU A 58 9.45 5.86 -6.39
CA GLU A 58 8.63 7.01 -6.81
C GLU A 58 7.21 6.62 -7.26
N ASP A 59 6.79 5.39 -6.92
CA ASP A 59 5.48 4.88 -7.27
C ASP A 59 4.42 5.46 -6.32
N LEU A 60 3.28 5.86 -6.87
CA LEU A 60 2.14 6.42 -6.12
C LEU A 60 0.95 5.48 -6.27
N LEU A 61 0.62 4.76 -5.20
CA LEU A 61 -0.51 3.83 -5.22
C LEU A 61 -1.76 4.48 -4.68
N GLU A 62 -2.81 4.50 -5.49
CA GLU A 62 -4.11 5.05 -5.11
C GLU A 62 -4.72 4.28 -3.94
N VAL A 63 -5.15 5.04 -2.92
CA VAL A 63 -5.85 4.54 -1.75
C VAL A 63 -7.34 4.65 -1.97
N SER A 64 -8.07 3.55 -1.82
CA SER A 64 -9.52 3.65 -1.76
C SER A 64 -9.95 4.46 -0.54
N ARG A 65 -10.90 5.37 -0.72
CA ARG A 65 -11.47 6.23 0.35
C ARG A 65 -11.91 5.48 1.62
N ARG A 66 -12.28 4.20 1.50
CA ARG A 66 -12.63 3.32 2.62
C ARG A 66 -11.45 2.90 3.50
N HIS A 67 -10.23 2.85 2.94
CA HIS A 67 -8.99 2.45 3.63
C HIS A 67 -8.20 3.65 4.16
N LEU A 68 -8.50 4.87 3.68
CA LEU A 68 -7.92 6.13 4.16
C LEU A 68 -7.89 6.27 5.69
N PRO A 69 -9.00 6.03 6.43
CA PRO A 69 -8.99 6.14 7.89
C PRO A 69 -8.02 5.16 8.56
N SER A 70 -7.93 3.94 8.03
CA SER A 70 -7.04 2.90 8.54
C SER A 70 -5.57 3.26 8.33
N ILE A 71 -5.20 3.71 7.13
CA ILE A 71 -3.83 4.13 6.83
C ILE A 71 -3.45 5.34 7.67
N ARG A 72 -4.34 6.34 7.77
CA ARG A 72 -4.10 7.55 8.56
C ARG A 72 -3.93 7.25 10.06
N LYS A 73 -4.56 6.17 10.57
CA LYS A 73 -4.35 5.69 11.94
C LYS A 73 -2.98 5.03 12.12
N LYS A 74 -2.50 4.29 11.12
CA LYS A 74 -1.17 3.65 11.11
C LYS A 74 -0.04 4.69 11.05
N LEU A 75 -0.16 5.67 10.15
CA LEU A 75 0.80 6.76 9.95
C LEU A 75 0.98 7.72 11.15
N ARG A 76 0.07 7.67 12.11
CA ARG A 76 0.06 8.55 13.29
C ARG A 76 0.65 7.88 14.54
N LYS A 77 1.13 6.63 14.40
CA LYS A 77 1.75 5.87 15.48
C LYS A 77 3.27 6.05 15.40
#